data_AF-A0A2V6CBV3-F1
#
_entry.id   AF-A0A2V6CBV3-F1
#
_cell.length_a   1.000
_cell.length_b   1.000
_cell.length_c   1.000
_cell.angle_alpha   90.00
_cell.angle_beta   90.00
_cell.angle_gamma   90.00
#
_symmetry.space_group_name_H-M   'P 1'
#
loop_
_entity.id
_entity.type
_entity.pdbx_description
1 polymer ?
#
loop_
_entity_poly.entity_id
_entity_poly.type
_entity_poly.pdbx_seq_one_letter_code
_entity_poly.pdbx_strand_id
1 'polypeptide(L)' 'MHPSAALRKIARQCRALGVKQIHDSGICTACDLGRYYSYRAEKGKTGRMLALIGLNPTIGN' A
#
# COMPACT_ATOMS: atom_id res chain seq x y z
N MET A 1 -0.30 16.20 7.53
CA MET A 1 0.44 14.94 7.30
C MET A 1 0.16 14.49 5.87
N HIS A 2 1.09 14.70 4.93
CA HIS A 2 0.85 14.38 3.52
C HIS A 2 0.98 12.86 3.25
N PRO A 3 -0.01 12.21 2.61
CA PRO A 3 -0.10 10.75 2.39
C PRO A 3 1.12 10.03 1.82
N SER A 4 2.01 10.73 1.11
CA SER A 4 2.91 10.08 0.14
C SER A 4 4.40 10.18 0.48
N ALA A 5 4.79 10.77 1.62
CA ALA A 5 6.21 10.97 1.93
C ALA A 5 6.98 9.66 2.14
N ALA A 6 6.38 8.69 2.84
CA ALA A 6 7.04 7.41 3.11
C ALA A 6 7.15 6.55 1.84
N LEU A 7 6.09 6.48 1.04
CA LEU A 7 6.04 5.63 -0.14
C LEU A 7 6.94 6.14 -1.27
N ARG A 8 7.15 7.47 -1.37
CA ARG A 8 8.16 8.08 -2.25
C ARG A 8 9.56 7.50 -2.03
N LYS A 9 9.95 7.24 -0.78
CA LYS A 9 11.26 6.65 -0.45
C LYS A 9 11.37 5.22 -0.97
N ILE A 10 10.32 4.42 -0.77
CA ILE A 10 10.27 3.02 -1.23
C ILE A 10 10.32 2.95 -2.76
N ALA A 11 9.52 3.74 -3.46
CA ALA A 11 9.53 3.79 -4.92
C ALA A 11 10.91 4.15 -5.48
N ARG A 12 11.62 5.10 -4.85
CA ARG A 12 13.00 5.44 -5.22
C ARG A 12 13.96 4.26 -5.03
N GLN A 13 13.86 3.53 -3.91
CA GLN A 13 14.67 2.34 -3.65
C GLN A 13 14.41 1.24 -4.68
N CYS A 14 13.14 0.98 -5.03
CA CYS A 14 12.79 0.04 -6.08
C CYS A 14 13.40 0.42 -7.43
N ARG A 15 13.32 1.70 -7.82
CA ARG A 15 13.94 2.18 -9.07
C ARG A 15 15.46 2.02 -9.08
N ALA A 16 16.12 2.29 -7.95
CA ALA A 16 17.57 2.09 -7.82
C ALA A 16 17.99 0.63 -8.01
N LEU A 17 17.09 -0.32 -7.74
CA LEU A 17 17.28 -1.76 -7.95
C LEU A 17 16.79 -2.24 -9.34
N GLY A 18 16.40 -1.33 -10.24
CA GLY A 18 15.99 -1.66 -11.60
C GLY A 18 14.51 -2.04 -11.78
N VAL A 19 13.67 -1.89 -10.75
CA VAL A 19 12.22 -2.09 -10.90
C VAL A 19 11.64 -0.99 -11.80
N LYS A 20 11.08 -1.39 -12.95
CA LYS A 20 10.60 -0.46 -13.99
C LYS A 20 9.16 -0.01 -13.77
N GLN A 21 8.29 -0.91 -13.34
CA GLN A 21 6.87 -0.65 -13.16
C GLN A 21 6.53 -0.66 -11.67
N ILE A 22 6.06 0.48 -11.18
CA ILE A 22 5.69 0.69 -9.78
C ILE A 22 4.32 1.36 -9.78
N HIS A 23 3.36 0.75 -9.11
CA HIS A 23 2.03 1.31 -8.94
C HIS A 23 1.83 1.74 -7.48
N ASP A 24 1.46 3.00 -7.29
CA ASP A 24 1.06 3.58 -6.01
C ASP A 24 -0.43 3.94 -6.10
N SER A 25 -1.24 3.44 -5.17
CA SER A 25 -2.66 3.77 -5.11
C SER A 25 -2.92 5.23 -4.70
N GLY A 26 -1.94 5.88 -4.08
CA GLY A 26 -2.07 7.25 -3.53
C GLY A 26 -2.97 7.34 -2.30
N ILE A 27 -3.42 6.21 -1.76
CA ILE A 27 -4.42 6.16 -0.69
C ILE A 27 -3.76 6.31 0.68
N CYS A 28 -4.34 7.18 1.51
CA CYS A 28 -3.99 7.28 2.92
C CYS A 28 -5.06 6.62 3.79
N THR A 29 -4.70 5.53 4.47
CA THR A 29 -5.64 4.84 5.38
C THR A 29 -6.04 5.70 6.58
N ALA A 30 -5.23 6.69 6.98
CA ALA A 30 -5.58 7.63 8.03
C ALA A 30 -6.55 8.75 7.59
N CYS A 31 -6.72 8.99 6.29
CA CYS A 31 -7.59 10.06 5.77
C CYS A 31 -9.04 9.62 5.59
N ASP A 32 -9.33 8.32 5.51
CA ASP A 32 -10.68 7.79 5.35
C ASP A 32 -10.87 6.54 6.22
N LEU A 33 -11.24 6.76 7.48
CA LEU A 33 -11.51 5.70 8.46
C LEU A 33 -12.84 4.97 8.21
N GLY A 34 -13.70 5.49 7.33
CA GLY A 34 -14.92 4.79 6.93
C GLY A 34 -14.63 3.61 5.99
N ARG A 35 -13.50 3.67 5.28
CA ARG A 35 -13.08 2.62 4.33
C ARG A 35 -11.89 1.79 4.81
N TYR A 36 -11.01 2.36 5.64
CA TYR A 36 -9.75 1.73 6.00
C TYR A 36 -9.51 1.74 7.51
N TYR A 37 -8.94 0.65 8.03
CA TYR A 37 -8.31 0.65 9.34
C TYR A 37 -6.97 1.39 9.31
N SER A 38 -6.72 2.22 10.31
CA SER A 38 -5.49 2.99 10.49
C SER A 38 -5.02 2.96 11.94
N TYR A 39 -4.03 2.11 12.21
CA TYR A 39 -3.44 1.93 13.54
C TYR A 39 -3.02 3.26 14.20
N ARG A 40 -2.41 4.17 13.44
CA ARG A 40 -1.93 5.46 13.97
C ARG A 40 -3.08 6.41 14.30
N ALA A 41 -4.07 6.53 13.40
CA ALA A 41 -5.21 7.43 13.60
C ALA A 41 -6.11 6.93 14.72
N GLU A 42 -6.31 5.61 14.81
CA GLU A 42 -7.16 4.94 15.79
C GLU A 42 -6.42 4.54 17.08
N LYS A 43 -5.18 5.02 17.27
CA LYS A 43 -4.38 4.84 18.49
C LYS A 43 -4.28 3.37 18.93
N GLY A 44 -4.10 2.49 17.96
CA GLY A 44 -3.91 1.05 18.16
C GLY A 44 -5.18 0.23 18.38
N LYS A 45 -6.35 0.85 18.54
CA LYS A 45 -7.63 0.14 18.72
C LYS A 45 -8.38 -0.01 17.39
N THR A 46 -7.87 -0.90 16.53
CA THR A 46 -8.44 -1.12 15.20
C THR A 46 -8.12 -2.51 14.65
N GLY A 47 -8.82 -2.92 13.59
CA GLY A 47 -8.57 -4.16 12.85
C GLY A 47 -7.30 -4.12 11.99
N ARG A 48 -7.18 -5.08 11.07
CA ARG A 48 -6.08 -5.16 10.10
C ARG A 48 -6.65 -5.43 8.71
N MET A 49 -6.08 -4.76 7.71
CA MET A 49 -6.37 -5.04 6.30
C MET A 49 -5.58 -6.24 5.82
N LEU A 50 -6.16 -6.98 4.88
CA LEU A 50 -5.52 -8.09 4.18
C LEU A 50 -5.12 -7.64 2.78
N ALA A 51 -3.84 -7.81 2.44
CA ALA A 51 -3.36 -7.70 1.06
C ALA A 51 -3.06 -9.12 0.56
N LEU A 52 -3.64 -9.50 -0.58
CA LEU A 52 -3.50 -10.83 -1.17
C LEU A 52 -3.03 -10.71 -2.61
N ILE A 53 -2.10 -11.57 -3.00
CA ILE A 53 -1.66 -11.74 -4.39
C ILE A 53 -1.65 -13.24 -4.69
N GLY A 54 -2.18 -13.61 -5.86
CA GLY A 54 -2.22 -14.98 -6.34
C GLY A 54 -2.13 -15.00 -7.86
N LEU A 55 -1.45 -15.99 -8.39
CA LEU A 55 -1.43 -16.25 -9.82
C LEU A 55 -2.56 -17.24 -10.14
N ASN A 56 -3.39 -16.93 -11.13
CA ASN A 56 -4.39 -17.87 -11.60
C ASN A 56 -3.71 -18.89 -12.52
N PRO A 57 -3.69 -20.20 -12.17
CA PRO A 57 -2.97 -21.22 -12.94
C PRO A 57 -3.50 -21.42 -14.36
N THR A 58 -4.69 -20.91 -14.69
CA THR A 58 -5.30 -21.08 -16.02
C THR A 58 -4.91 -20.02 -17.05
N ILE A 59 -4.12 -18.99 -16.69
CA ILE A 59 -3.65 -17.94 -17.63
C ILE A 59 -2.32 -18.36 -18.30
N GLY A 60 -2.15 -19.65 -18.59
CA GLY A 60 -0.93 -20.23 -19.12
C GLY A 60 -1.15 -21.38 -20.08
N ASN A 61 -2.29 -21.42 -20.77
CA ASN A 61 -2.56 -22.37 -21.85
C ASN A 61 -3.16 -21.64 -23.06
#